data_AF-A0A962DJN6-F1
#
_entry.id   AF-A0A962DJN6-F1
#
_cell.length_a   1.000
_cell.length_b   1.000
_cell.length_c   1.000
_cell.angle_alpha   90.00
_cell.angle_beta   90.00
_cell.angle_gamma   90.00
#
_symmetry.space_group_name_H-M   'P 1'
#
loop_
_entity.id
_entity.type
_entity.pdbx_description
1 polymer ?
#
loop_
_entity_poly.entity_id
_entity_poly.type
_entity_poly.pdbx_seq_one_letter_code
_entity_poly.pdbx_strand_id
1 'polypeptide(L)'
;MSPDLQNANLKLFTLSAVLLAGSLVGGCDRPKPEATQAEVKSAGATAPGAELSGKQLVDLHCVRCHLAPDPADLAKEYWPYALHYMGNYVGMKGDEFDDMRVEPFPPELEPVQDYTKRYFLYDNNGFFRDFYPFKEHIPPQPEMSKEEFQRMRDYFVSNSRPWKEMEMQAPKAPLTKVFKPVKPKLELEPDALILSTLVDPQRQRLYVGRTVIDDWVGGGERREG
;
A
#
# COMPACT_ATOMS: atom_id res chain seq x y z
N MET A 1 28.75 -0.58 62.46
CA MET A 1 29.34 0.77 62.40
C MET A 1 28.80 1.46 61.14
N SER A 2 27.72 2.24 61.27
CA SER A 2 27.47 3.45 60.45
C SER A 2 28.36 4.58 61.01
N PRO A 3 28.70 5.67 60.28
CA PRO A 3 27.78 6.69 59.72
C PRO A 3 28.10 7.08 58.25
N ASP A 4 27.18 7.58 57.41
CA ASP A 4 26.44 8.87 57.39
C ASP A 4 27.28 10.07 56.92
N LEU A 5 26.78 10.80 55.90
CA LEU A 5 27.07 12.19 55.43
C LEU A 5 26.50 12.32 53.99
N GLN A 6 25.26 12.75 53.74
CA GLN A 6 24.64 14.08 53.91
C GLN A 6 25.45 15.26 53.36
N ASN A 7 24.93 15.90 52.29
CA ASN A 7 24.76 17.36 52.07
C ASN A 7 24.46 17.61 50.57
N ALA A 8 23.21 17.79 50.16
CA ALA A 8 22.42 19.03 50.18
C ALA A 8 22.99 20.16 49.31
N ASN A 9 22.33 20.46 48.19
CA ASN A 9 22.10 21.84 47.77
C ASN A 9 20.84 21.97 46.90
N LEU A 10 19.80 22.37 47.60
CA LEU A 10 18.52 22.88 47.17
C LEU A 10 18.74 24.27 46.55
N LYS A 11 18.30 24.50 45.30
CA LYS A 11 17.97 25.86 44.84
C LYS A 11 16.57 25.88 44.25
N LEU A 12 15.66 26.18 45.18
CA LEU A 12 14.35 26.76 44.97
C LEU A 12 14.50 28.11 44.25
N PHE A 13 13.86 28.28 43.10
CA PHE A 13 13.52 29.61 42.59
C PHE A 13 12.05 29.58 42.17
N THR A 14 11.19 29.86 43.15
CA THR A 14 9.85 30.39 42.95
C THR A 14 9.95 31.91 42.94
N LEU A 15 9.54 32.56 41.85
CA LEU A 15 8.93 33.88 41.94
C LEU A 15 7.88 34.05 40.84
N SER A 16 6.64 34.11 41.30
CA SER A 16 5.44 34.47 40.56
C SER A 16 5.42 35.98 40.22
N ALA A 17 4.92 36.34 39.04
CA ALA A 17 4.19 37.57 38.77
C ALA A 17 3.46 37.41 37.41
N VAL A 18 2.17 37.09 37.40
CA VAL A 18 1.03 38.02 37.25
C VAL A 18 0.90 38.61 35.84
N LEU A 19 -0.09 38.04 35.12
CA LEU A 19 -1.07 38.63 34.19
C LEU A 19 -0.78 40.02 33.59
N LEU A 20 -0.80 40.07 32.26
CA LEU A 20 -1.47 41.13 31.51
C LEU A 20 -2.15 40.54 30.26
N ALA A 21 -3.48 40.57 30.30
CA ALA A 21 -4.33 40.42 29.15
C ALA A 21 -4.09 41.60 28.19
N GLY A 22 -3.86 41.28 26.92
CA GLY A 22 -3.73 42.24 25.84
C GLY A 22 -4.38 41.67 24.59
N SER A 23 -5.69 41.79 24.51
CA SER A 23 -6.48 41.57 23.30
C SER A 23 -6.07 42.60 22.26
N LEU A 24 -5.22 42.23 21.31
CA LEU A 24 -5.01 43.01 20.09
C LEU A 24 -5.65 42.28 18.91
N VAL A 25 -6.85 42.76 18.63
CA VAL A 25 -7.58 42.63 17.39
C VAL A 25 -6.76 43.32 16.29
N GLY A 26 -6.24 42.52 15.36
CA GLY A 26 -5.79 42.93 14.03
C GLY A 26 -6.00 41.70 13.15
N GLY A 27 -6.99 41.64 12.27
CA GLY A 27 -7.14 42.58 11.17
C GLY A 27 -6.40 42.03 9.94
N CYS A 28 -6.70 40.78 9.57
CA CYS A 28 -6.45 40.27 8.22
C CYS A 28 -7.80 39.88 7.65
N ASP A 29 -8.26 40.70 6.69
CA ASP A 29 -9.44 40.48 5.86
C ASP A 29 -9.49 39.04 5.35
N ARG A 30 -10.39 38.23 5.93
CA ARG A 30 -10.91 37.05 5.27
C ARG A 30 -12.20 37.48 4.56
N PRO A 31 -12.31 37.33 3.24
CA PRO A 31 -13.57 37.54 2.57
C PRO A 31 -14.60 36.58 3.16
N LYS A 32 -15.73 37.15 3.55
CA LYS A 32 -16.95 36.46 3.97
C LYS A 32 -17.24 35.39 2.91
N PRO A 33 -17.38 34.10 3.25
CA PRO A 33 -17.97 33.17 2.31
C PRO A 33 -19.42 33.61 2.15
N GLU A 34 -19.71 34.31 1.05
CA GLU A 34 -21.05 34.33 0.49
C GLU A 34 -21.50 32.88 0.43
N ALA A 35 -22.63 32.63 1.07
CA ALA A 35 -23.36 31.39 0.96
C ALA A 35 -23.84 31.25 -0.49
N THR A 36 -22.93 30.91 -1.39
CA THR A 36 -23.29 30.22 -2.61
C THR A 36 -23.61 28.81 -2.15
N GLN A 37 -24.91 28.59 -1.90
CA GLN A 37 -25.54 27.29 -2.06
C GLN A 37 -25.32 26.86 -3.52
N ALA A 38 -24.08 26.47 -3.84
CA ALA A 38 -23.86 25.54 -4.91
C ALA A 38 -24.47 24.24 -4.40
N GLU A 39 -25.58 23.87 -5.03
CA GLU A 39 -26.32 22.64 -4.81
C GLU A 39 -25.38 21.52 -4.39
N VAL A 40 -25.41 21.17 -3.10
CA VAL A 40 -25.18 19.80 -2.71
C VAL A 40 -26.33 19.05 -3.36
N LYS A 41 -26.13 18.61 -4.61
CA LYS A 41 -26.92 17.55 -5.20
C LYS A 41 -26.76 16.39 -4.23
N SER A 42 -27.76 16.28 -3.36
CA SER A 42 -28.16 15.08 -2.65
C SER A 42 -27.65 13.89 -3.43
N ALA A 43 -26.83 13.07 -2.76
CA ALA A 43 -26.58 11.70 -3.17
C ALA A 43 -27.90 11.17 -3.72
N GLY A 44 -27.91 10.95 -5.04
CA GLY A 44 -29.12 10.56 -5.74
C GLY A 44 -29.59 9.28 -5.09
N ALA A 45 -30.82 9.30 -4.57
CA ALA A 45 -31.54 8.07 -4.35
C ALA A 45 -31.52 7.33 -5.68
N THR A 46 -30.73 6.25 -5.73
CA THR A 46 -30.60 5.39 -6.90
C THR A 46 -32.02 4.97 -7.27
N ALA A 47 -32.48 5.37 -8.46
CA ALA A 47 -33.78 4.94 -8.95
C ALA A 47 -33.85 3.40 -8.85
N PRO A 48 -34.99 2.81 -8.45
CA PRO A 48 -35.11 1.35 -8.37
C PRO A 48 -34.76 0.74 -9.73
N GLY A 49 -33.61 0.05 -9.80
CA GLY A 49 -33.10 -0.57 -11.03
C GLY A 49 -31.93 0.14 -11.73
N ALA A 50 -31.40 1.26 -11.22
CA ALA A 50 -30.14 1.80 -11.74
C ALA A 50 -28.95 0.99 -11.20
N GLU A 51 -28.15 0.44 -12.11
CA GLU A 51 -26.96 -0.34 -11.77
C GLU A 51 -25.92 0.52 -11.02
N LEU A 52 -25.27 -0.07 -10.01
CA LEU A 52 -24.22 0.60 -9.27
C LEU A 52 -22.99 0.81 -10.17
N SER A 53 -22.39 2.00 -10.08
CA SER A 53 -21.10 2.27 -10.71
C SER A 53 -19.97 1.47 -10.07
N GLY A 54 -18.87 1.25 -10.79
CA GLY A 54 -17.69 0.58 -10.25
C GLY A 54 -17.17 1.21 -8.95
N LYS A 55 -17.15 2.53 -8.85
CA LYS A 55 -16.80 3.24 -7.60
C LYS A 55 -17.77 2.91 -6.46
N GLN A 56 -19.07 2.92 -6.71
CA GLN A 56 -20.07 2.57 -5.68
C GLN A 56 -19.92 1.12 -5.22
N LEU A 57 -19.56 0.20 -6.12
CA LEU A 57 -19.25 -1.19 -5.76
C LEU A 57 -18.00 -1.28 -4.89
N VAL A 58 -16.94 -0.50 -5.17
CA VAL A 58 -15.76 -0.41 -4.29
C VAL A 58 -16.14 0.08 -2.90
N ASP A 59 -16.92 1.17 -2.84
CA ASP A 59 -17.39 1.77 -1.59
C ASP A 59 -18.33 0.83 -0.81
N LEU A 60 -18.98 -0.13 -1.49
CA LEU A 60 -19.88 -1.12 -0.86
C LEU A 60 -19.12 -2.34 -0.32
N HIS A 61 -18.19 -2.90 -1.10
CA HIS A 61 -17.57 -4.19 -0.81
C HIS A 61 -16.15 -4.07 -0.25
N CYS A 62 -15.31 -3.19 -0.82
CA CYS A 62 -13.88 -3.18 -0.52
C CYS A 62 -13.53 -2.43 0.78
N VAL A 63 -14.34 -1.45 1.19
CA VAL A 63 -14.04 -0.62 2.38
C VAL A 63 -14.29 -1.31 3.72
N ARG A 64 -14.80 -2.56 3.69
CA ARG A 64 -15.17 -3.32 4.90
C ARG A 64 -13.95 -3.85 5.66
N CYS A 65 -12.82 -4.02 4.96
CA CYS A 65 -11.58 -4.56 5.52
C CYS A 65 -10.50 -3.48 5.72
N HIS A 66 -10.37 -2.55 4.78
CA HIS A 66 -9.42 -1.44 4.82
C HIS A 66 -9.96 -0.27 3.99
N LEU A 67 -9.27 0.88 3.98
CA LEU A 67 -9.65 2.01 3.13
C LEU A 67 -9.59 1.62 1.64
N ALA A 68 -10.55 2.07 0.84
CA ALA A 68 -10.49 1.87 -0.60
C ALA A 68 -9.21 2.52 -1.17
N PRO A 69 -8.45 1.80 -2.00
CA PRO A 69 -7.28 2.38 -2.64
C PRO A 69 -7.70 3.38 -3.73
N ASP A 70 -6.83 4.36 -4.01
CA ASP A 70 -7.02 5.28 -5.13
C ASP A 70 -6.62 4.56 -6.43
N PRO A 71 -7.40 4.62 -7.52
CA PRO A 71 -6.98 4.08 -8.82
C PRO A 71 -5.61 4.55 -9.32
N ALA A 72 -5.12 5.70 -8.87
CA ALA A 72 -3.80 6.20 -9.19
C ALA A 72 -2.65 5.55 -8.38
N ASP A 73 -2.96 4.72 -7.37
CA ASP A 73 -1.95 4.07 -6.52
C ASP A 73 -1.20 2.94 -7.24
N LEU A 74 -1.85 2.28 -8.21
CA LEU A 74 -1.25 1.23 -9.03
C LEU A 74 -1.41 1.52 -10.53
N ALA A 75 -0.49 0.97 -11.31
CA ALA A 75 -0.55 1.06 -12.75
C ALA A 75 -1.65 0.17 -13.34
N LYS A 76 -2.12 0.55 -14.52
CA LYS A 76 -3.18 -0.14 -15.27
C LYS A 76 -2.92 -1.65 -15.43
N GLU A 77 -1.67 -2.03 -15.64
CA GLU A 77 -1.25 -3.42 -15.82
C GLU A 77 -1.28 -4.25 -14.52
N TYR A 78 -1.27 -3.59 -13.35
CA TYR A 78 -1.24 -4.25 -12.04
C TYR A 78 -2.61 -4.35 -11.39
N TRP A 79 -3.52 -3.42 -11.66
CA TRP A 79 -4.88 -3.45 -11.13
C TRP A 79 -5.61 -4.78 -11.34
N PRO A 80 -5.55 -5.42 -12.53
CA PRO A 80 -6.22 -6.69 -12.73
C PRO A 80 -5.74 -7.77 -11.74
N TYR A 81 -4.42 -7.87 -11.50
CA TYR A 81 -3.84 -8.80 -10.52
C TYR A 81 -4.27 -8.46 -9.09
N ALA A 82 -4.15 -7.19 -8.69
CA ALA A 82 -4.52 -6.73 -7.36
C ALA A 82 -6.00 -7.00 -7.05
N LEU A 83 -6.88 -6.72 -8.01
CA LEU A 83 -8.30 -6.98 -7.88
C LEU A 83 -8.62 -8.46 -7.82
N HIS A 84 -7.99 -9.29 -8.66
CA HIS A 84 -8.17 -10.73 -8.56
C HIS A 84 -7.77 -11.24 -7.16
N TYR A 85 -6.62 -10.80 -6.64
CA TYR A 85 -6.17 -11.18 -5.30
C TYR A 85 -7.18 -10.74 -4.23
N MET A 86 -7.61 -9.48 -4.24
CA MET A 86 -8.63 -8.95 -3.34
C MET A 86 -10.01 -9.60 -3.52
N GLY A 87 -10.33 -10.04 -4.74
CA GLY A 87 -11.56 -10.74 -5.08
C GLY A 87 -11.76 -12.00 -4.26
N ASN A 88 -10.68 -12.72 -3.91
CA ASN A 88 -10.76 -13.88 -3.02
C ASN A 88 -11.43 -13.53 -1.67
N TYR A 89 -11.16 -12.35 -1.11
CA TYR A 89 -11.68 -11.92 0.18
C TYR A 89 -13.14 -11.42 0.14
N VAL A 90 -13.71 -11.32 -1.06
CA VAL A 90 -15.15 -11.09 -1.27
C VAL A 90 -15.81 -12.27 -2.01
N GLY A 91 -15.16 -13.44 -1.97
CA GLY A 91 -15.70 -14.72 -2.43
C GLY A 91 -15.64 -14.93 -3.95
N MET A 92 -14.95 -14.07 -4.70
CA MET A 92 -14.70 -14.25 -6.13
C MET A 92 -13.68 -15.38 -6.33
N LYS A 93 -13.87 -16.16 -7.40
CA LYS A 93 -13.18 -17.44 -7.60
C LYS A 93 -11.99 -17.34 -8.55
N GLY A 94 -11.93 -16.28 -9.33
CA GLY A 94 -10.85 -15.99 -10.26
C GLY A 94 -11.17 -16.27 -11.73
N ASP A 95 -12.38 -16.72 -12.05
CA ASP A 95 -12.91 -16.97 -13.40
C ASP A 95 -13.82 -15.82 -13.91
N GLU A 96 -13.86 -14.70 -13.18
CA GLU A 96 -14.64 -13.52 -13.53
C GLU A 96 -14.01 -12.68 -14.64
N PHE A 97 -12.72 -12.89 -14.91
CA PHE A 97 -11.94 -12.12 -15.86
C PHE A 97 -11.48 -13.03 -16.99
N ASP A 98 -12.07 -12.85 -18.18
CA ASP A 98 -11.82 -13.71 -19.34
C ASP A 98 -10.40 -13.53 -19.92
N ASP A 99 -9.70 -12.46 -19.54
CA ASP A 99 -8.31 -12.14 -19.86
C ASP A 99 -7.31 -12.67 -18.83
N MET A 100 -7.79 -13.49 -17.90
CA MET A 100 -6.96 -14.12 -16.88
C MET A 100 -7.20 -15.61 -16.80
N ARG A 101 -6.15 -16.33 -16.40
CA ARG A 101 -6.19 -17.76 -16.22
C ARG A 101 -5.53 -18.14 -14.91
N VAL A 102 -6.28 -18.88 -14.08
CA VAL A 102 -5.76 -19.48 -12.85
C VAL A 102 -5.22 -20.87 -13.15
N GLU A 103 -4.02 -21.17 -12.66
CA GLU A 103 -3.45 -22.52 -12.66
C GLU A 103 -3.07 -22.93 -11.23
N PRO A 104 -3.33 -24.19 -10.83
CA PRO A 104 -2.94 -24.65 -9.50
C PRO A 104 -1.42 -24.63 -9.34
N PHE A 105 -0.96 -24.26 -8.15
CA PHE A 105 0.46 -24.31 -7.84
C PHE A 105 0.98 -25.76 -7.87
N PRO A 106 2.09 -26.07 -8.58
CA PRO A 106 2.65 -27.42 -8.63
C PRO A 106 3.13 -27.88 -7.25
N PRO A 107 2.54 -28.93 -6.65
CA PRO A 107 2.89 -29.38 -5.30
C PRO A 107 4.32 -29.92 -5.17
N GLU A 108 4.98 -30.18 -6.30
CA GLU A 108 6.36 -30.67 -6.38
C GLU A 108 7.39 -29.56 -6.15
N LEU A 109 7.02 -28.30 -6.39
CA LEU A 109 7.91 -27.16 -6.17
C LEU A 109 8.06 -26.86 -4.69
N GLU A 110 6.93 -26.71 -4.00
CA GLU A 110 6.90 -26.40 -2.56
C GLU A 110 5.62 -26.96 -1.91
N PRO A 111 5.70 -27.42 -0.64
CA PRO A 111 4.52 -27.85 0.10
C PRO A 111 3.56 -26.67 0.30
N VAL A 112 2.34 -26.79 -0.23
CA VAL A 112 1.28 -25.80 0.00
C VAL A 112 0.89 -25.85 1.48
N GLN A 113 0.93 -24.70 2.15
CA GLN A 113 0.48 -24.58 3.54
C GLN A 113 -1.04 -24.81 3.62
N ASP A 114 -1.49 -25.53 4.63
CA ASP A 114 -2.90 -25.92 4.78
C ASP A 114 -3.85 -24.72 4.93
N TYR A 115 -3.38 -23.61 5.49
CA TYR A 115 -4.12 -22.35 5.67
C TYR A 115 -4.10 -21.41 4.44
N THR A 116 -3.38 -21.74 3.37
CA THR A 116 -3.34 -20.90 2.15
C THR A 116 -3.87 -21.63 0.92
N LYS A 117 -4.58 -20.91 0.05
CA LYS A 117 -4.90 -21.36 -1.32
C LYS A 117 -3.79 -20.82 -2.22
N ARG A 118 -2.91 -21.68 -2.74
CA ARG A 118 -1.81 -21.25 -3.62
C ARG A 118 -2.09 -21.55 -5.10
N TYR A 119 -1.82 -20.59 -5.98
CA TYR A 119 -2.04 -20.73 -7.42
C TYR A 119 -1.27 -19.67 -8.22
N PHE A 120 -1.04 -19.94 -9.50
CA PHE A 120 -0.55 -18.95 -10.45
C PHE A 120 -1.71 -18.26 -11.16
N LEU A 121 -1.61 -16.96 -11.31
CA LEU A 121 -2.52 -16.16 -12.13
C LEU A 121 -1.77 -15.61 -13.33
N TYR A 122 -2.20 -15.98 -14.53
CA TYR A 122 -1.64 -15.52 -15.80
C TYR A 122 -2.54 -14.43 -16.43
N ASP A 123 -1.92 -13.43 -17.06
CA ASP A 123 -2.60 -12.51 -17.98
C ASP A 123 -2.48 -13.00 -19.45
N ASN A 124 -3.23 -12.36 -20.34
CA ASN A 124 -3.16 -12.63 -21.79
C ASN A 124 -1.83 -12.24 -22.46
N ASN A 125 -0.93 -11.54 -21.75
CA ASN A 125 0.36 -11.15 -22.28
C ASN A 125 1.47 -12.14 -21.88
N GLY A 126 1.14 -13.25 -21.22
CA GLY A 126 2.09 -14.28 -20.79
C GLY A 126 2.80 -13.96 -19.48
N PHE A 127 2.32 -13.00 -18.70
CA PHE A 127 2.88 -12.68 -17.38
C PHE A 127 2.09 -13.35 -16.28
N PHE A 128 2.76 -13.75 -15.20
CA PHE A 128 2.09 -14.40 -14.08
C PHE A 128 2.47 -13.85 -12.70
N ARG A 129 1.62 -14.18 -11.72
CA ARG A 129 1.79 -13.94 -10.28
C ARG A 129 1.53 -15.22 -9.50
N ASP A 130 2.34 -15.47 -8.48
CA ASP A 130 2.06 -16.48 -7.45
C ASP A 130 1.21 -15.84 -6.35
N PHE A 131 0.02 -16.38 -6.11
CA PHE A 131 -0.91 -15.90 -5.10
C PHE A 131 -1.20 -16.96 -4.05
N TYR A 132 -1.27 -16.52 -2.79
CA TYR A 132 -1.51 -17.36 -1.62
C TYR A 132 -2.49 -16.70 -0.63
N PRO A 133 -3.75 -16.40 -1.03
CA PRO A 133 -4.76 -15.92 -0.10
C PRO A 133 -5.04 -16.91 1.05
N PHE A 134 -5.41 -16.37 2.20
CA PHE A 134 -5.75 -17.12 3.42
C PHE A 134 -7.13 -17.79 3.27
N LYS A 135 -7.19 -19.12 3.34
CA LYS A 135 -8.42 -19.90 3.10
C LYS A 135 -9.53 -19.52 4.06
N GLU A 136 -9.20 -19.28 5.32
CA GLU A 136 -10.13 -18.97 6.41
C GLU A 136 -10.84 -17.63 6.22
N HIS A 137 -10.30 -16.76 5.35
CA HIS A 137 -10.85 -15.44 5.05
C HIS A 137 -11.55 -15.36 3.70
N ILE A 138 -11.63 -16.47 2.95
CA ILE A 138 -12.36 -16.52 1.67
C ILE A 138 -13.83 -16.88 1.97
N PRO A 139 -14.78 -15.98 1.69
CA PRO A 139 -16.20 -16.30 1.80
C PRO A 139 -16.58 -17.48 0.89
N PRO A 140 -17.45 -18.39 1.33
CA PRO A 140 -17.85 -19.55 0.53
C PRO A 140 -18.74 -19.20 -0.68
N GLN A 141 -19.37 -18.01 -0.65
CA GLN A 141 -20.21 -17.50 -1.72
C GLN A 141 -19.72 -16.10 -2.11
N PRO A 142 -19.78 -15.74 -3.40
CA PRO A 142 -19.38 -14.42 -3.86
C PRO A 142 -20.33 -13.35 -3.28
N GLU A 143 -19.77 -12.22 -2.85
CA GLU A 143 -20.57 -11.08 -2.34
C GLU A 143 -21.19 -10.23 -3.46
N MET A 144 -20.77 -10.42 -4.72
CA MET A 144 -21.25 -9.69 -5.89
C MET A 144 -21.25 -10.58 -7.14
N SER A 145 -21.94 -10.15 -8.19
CA SER A 145 -21.96 -10.86 -9.47
C SER A 145 -20.65 -10.71 -10.25
N LYS A 146 -20.43 -11.57 -11.26
CA LYS A 146 -19.31 -11.45 -12.20
C LYS A 146 -19.31 -10.09 -12.90
N GLU A 147 -20.49 -9.62 -13.32
CA GLU A 147 -20.68 -8.36 -14.01
C GLU A 147 -20.41 -7.15 -13.11
N GLU A 148 -20.83 -7.22 -11.83
CA GLU A 148 -20.49 -6.20 -10.83
C GLU A 148 -18.97 -6.13 -10.62
N PHE A 149 -18.31 -7.27 -10.49
CA PHE A 149 -16.88 -7.30 -10.29
C PHE A 149 -16.09 -6.81 -11.52
N GLN A 150 -16.59 -7.08 -12.73
CA GLN A 150 -16.06 -6.51 -13.96
C GLN A 150 -16.19 -4.98 -13.99
N ARG A 151 -17.35 -4.42 -13.64
CA ARG A 151 -17.54 -2.96 -13.53
C ARG A 151 -16.61 -2.33 -12.49
N MET A 152 -16.38 -3.02 -11.37
CA MET A 152 -15.40 -2.60 -10.35
C MET A 152 -13.98 -2.56 -10.93
N ARG A 153 -13.59 -3.59 -11.68
CA ARG A 153 -12.30 -3.63 -12.36
C ARG A 153 -12.16 -2.50 -13.38
N ASP A 154 -13.18 -2.28 -14.19
CA ASP A 154 -13.18 -1.23 -15.20
C ASP A 154 -12.99 0.15 -14.57
N TYR A 155 -13.56 0.40 -13.38
CA TYR A 155 -13.31 1.64 -12.64
C TYR A 155 -11.82 1.82 -12.32
N PHE A 156 -11.15 0.85 -11.71
CA PHE A 156 -9.72 0.97 -11.40
C PHE A 156 -8.84 1.08 -12.66
N VAL A 157 -9.10 0.22 -13.65
CA VAL A 157 -8.33 0.18 -14.90
C VAL A 157 -8.51 1.48 -15.71
N SER A 158 -9.72 2.03 -15.80
CA SER A 158 -9.98 3.26 -16.56
C SER A 158 -9.44 4.52 -15.89
N ASN A 159 -9.29 4.52 -14.56
CA ASN A 159 -8.82 5.68 -13.78
C ASN A 159 -7.34 5.57 -13.36
N SER A 160 -6.61 4.59 -13.88
CA SER A 160 -5.18 4.39 -13.61
C SER A 160 -4.30 4.76 -14.79
N ARG A 161 -3.03 5.04 -14.52
CA ARG A 161 -2.03 5.34 -15.56
C ARG A 161 -1.27 4.07 -15.96
N PRO A 162 -0.73 3.99 -17.19
CA PRO A 162 0.21 2.94 -17.57
C PRO A 162 1.47 2.96 -16.69
N TRP A 163 2.06 1.80 -16.44
CA TRP A 163 3.28 1.65 -15.62
C TRP A 163 4.40 2.61 -16.03
N LYS A 164 4.63 2.73 -17.34
CA LYS A 164 5.68 3.59 -17.91
C LYS A 164 5.54 5.07 -17.53
N GLU A 165 4.32 5.52 -17.25
CA GLU A 165 4.05 6.89 -16.82
C GLU A 165 4.18 7.05 -15.30
N MET A 166 4.12 5.97 -14.52
CA MET A 166 4.22 5.95 -13.06
C MET A 166 5.64 5.69 -12.56
N GLU A 167 6.48 5.06 -13.36
CA GLU A 167 7.87 4.80 -13.05
C GLU A 167 8.63 6.11 -12.77
N MET A 168 9.30 6.17 -11.62
CA MET A 168 10.14 7.31 -11.25
C MET A 168 11.39 7.35 -12.13
N GLN A 169 11.35 8.12 -13.20
CA GLN A 169 12.50 8.39 -14.09
C GLN A 169 13.47 9.40 -13.47
N ALA A 170 13.97 9.14 -12.26
CA ALA A 170 14.98 9.96 -11.62
C ALA A 170 16.37 9.43 -11.98
N PRO A 171 17.32 10.29 -12.43
CA PRO A 171 18.70 9.86 -12.57
C PRO A 171 19.21 9.39 -11.22
N LYS A 172 19.88 8.23 -11.20
CA LYS A 172 20.49 7.70 -9.97
C LYS A 172 21.43 8.77 -9.41
N ALA A 173 21.31 9.08 -8.11
CA ALA A 173 22.18 10.04 -7.46
C ALA A 173 23.65 9.61 -7.64
N PRO A 174 24.57 10.56 -7.92
CA PRO A 174 25.98 10.22 -8.08
C PRO A 174 26.54 9.63 -6.79
N LEU A 175 27.38 8.60 -6.92
CA LEU A 175 28.05 8.00 -5.77
C LEU A 175 28.92 9.04 -5.06
N THR A 176 28.77 9.14 -3.74
CA THR A 176 29.60 10.01 -2.91
C THR A 176 31.07 9.57 -2.96
N LYS A 177 31.99 10.52 -2.97
CA LYS A 177 33.44 10.27 -2.90
C LYS A 177 33.92 9.86 -1.49
N VAL A 178 33.06 10.04 -0.48
CA VAL A 178 33.37 9.76 0.94
C VAL A 178 33.33 8.25 1.23
N PHE A 179 32.61 7.47 0.43
CA PHE A 179 32.53 6.02 0.56
C PHE A 179 32.99 5.35 -0.73
N LYS A 180 33.71 4.23 -0.60
CA LYS A 180 34.02 3.35 -1.73
C LYS A 180 33.07 2.15 -1.67
N PRO A 181 32.12 2.02 -2.60
CA PRO A 181 31.24 0.85 -2.62
C PRO A 181 32.09 -0.40 -2.90
N VAL A 182 32.01 -1.37 -1.99
CA VAL A 182 32.58 -2.71 -2.21
C VAL A 182 31.40 -3.62 -2.43
N LYS A 183 31.27 -4.16 -3.65
CA LYS A 183 30.31 -5.23 -3.94
C LYS A 183 30.97 -6.55 -3.52
N PRO A 184 30.57 -7.16 -2.39
CA PRO A 184 31.06 -8.49 -2.08
C PRO A 184 30.63 -9.46 -3.20
N LYS A 185 31.48 -10.43 -3.51
CA LYS A 185 31.14 -11.50 -4.46
C LYS A 185 30.12 -12.41 -3.79
N LEU A 186 28.86 -12.05 -3.93
CA LEU A 186 27.71 -12.82 -3.48
C LEU A 186 26.91 -13.19 -4.72
N GLU A 187 26.49 -14.44 -4.82
CA GLU A 187 25.49 -14.88 -5.81
C GLU A 187 24.16 -14.27 -5.40
N LEU A 188 23.90 -13.03 -5.83
CA LEU A 188 22.70 -12.29 -5.42
C LEU A 188 22.13 -11.53 -6.62
N GLU A 189 20.80 -11.51 -6.67
CA GLU A 189 20.02 -10.88 -7.74
C GLU A 189 20.27 -9.36 -7.84
N PRO A 190 20.22 -8.79 -9.06
CA PRO A 190 20.26 -7.34 -9.25
C PRO A 190 19.04 -6.65 -8.58
N ASP A 191 19.21 -5.38 -8.17
CA ASP A 191 18.15 -4.50 -7.67
C ASP A 191 17.45 -4.83 -6.32
N ALA A 192 18.08 -5.64 -5.47
CA ALA A 192 17.62 -5.88 -4.09
C ALA A 192 17.49 -4.60 -3.22
N LEU A 193 16.43 -4.54 -2.40
CA LEU A 193 16.11 -3.44 -1.48
C LEU A 193 17.08 -3.38 -0.29
N ILE A 194 17.45 -2.17 0.11
CA ILE A 194 18.19 -1.93 1.36
C ILE A 194 17.16 -1.76 2.49
N LEU A 195 17.14 -2.68 3.46
CA LEU A 195 16.20 -2.63 4.59
C LEU A 195 16.82 -2.19 5.90
N SER A 196 18.14 -2.30 6.04
CA SER A 196 18.80 -1.92 7.27
C SER A 196 20.18 -1.35 7.00
N THR A 197 20.61 -0.47 7.90
CA THR A 197 21.97 0.05 7.91
C THR A 197 22.52 -0.02 9.33
N LEU A 198 23.80 -0.36 9.47
CA LEU A 198 24.53 -0.34 10.74
C LEU A 198 25.85 0.39 10.55
N VAL A 199 26.08 1.43 11.35
CA VAL A 199 27.34 2.16 11.38
C VAL A 199 28.26 1.52 12.43
N ASP A 200 29.42 1.03 11.99
CA ASP A 200 30.50 0.54 12.86
C ASP A 200 31.63 1.60 12.87
N PRO A 201 31.68 2.46 13.90
CA PRO A 201 32.66 3.54 13.96
C PRO A 201 34.08 3.03 14.25
N GLN A 202 34.23 1.88 14.93
CA GLN A 202 35.56 1.33 15.25
C GLN A 202 36.27 0.81 14.01
N ARG A 203 35.52 0.16 13.10
CA ARG A 203 36.05 -0.35 11.84
C ARG A 203 35.89 0.63 10.68
N GLN A 204 35.28 1.80 10.94
CA GLN A 204 34.90 2.79 9.93
C GLN A 204 34.11 2.17 8.77
N ARG A 205 33.07 1.40 9.10
CA ARG A 205 32.23 0.68 8.12
C ARG A 205 30.78 1.09 8.23
N LEU A 206 30.11 1.14 7.09
CA LEU A 206 28.65 1.12 7.00
C LEU A 206 28.25 -0.24 6.45
N TYR A 207 27.58 -1.04 7.27
CA TYR A 207 26.94 -2.26 6.85
C TYR A 207 25.56 -1.92 6.30
N VAL A 208 25.23 -2.49 5.15
CA VAL A 208 23.96 -2.28 4.46
C VAL A 208 23.30 -3.64 4.34
N GLY A 209 22.29 -3.88 5.16
CA GLY A 209 21.45 -5.07 5.08
C GLY A 209 20.50 -4.92 3.90
N ARG A 210 20.56 -5.89 2.99
CA ARG A 210 19.67 -5.98 1.84
C ARG A 210 18.76 -7.19 1.97
N THR A 211 17.54 -7.05 1.48
CA THR A 211 16.66 -8.20 1.19
C THR A 211 16.24 -8.15 -0.26
N VAL A 212 16.00 -9.31 -0.85
CA VAL A 212 15.09 -9.41 -1.99
C VAL A 212 13.70 -9.45 -1.36
N ILE A 213 12.87 -8.43 -1.60
CA ILE A 213 11.45 -8.55 -1.30
C ILE A 213 10.87 -9.21 -2.53
N ASP A 214 10.68 -10.53 -2.48
CA ASP A 214 9.91 -11.27 -3.50
C ASP A 214 8.40 -11.11 -3.28
N ASP A 215 8.01 -10.32 -2.27
CA ASP A 215 6.75 -10.45 -1.55
C ASP A 215 5.81 -9.24 -1.69
N TRP A 216 5.82 -8.55 -2.83
CA TRP A 216 4.61 -7.83 -3.22
C TRP A 216 3.66 -8.83 -3.87
N VAL A 217 2.87 -9.52 -3.04
CA VAL A 217 1.78 -10.46 -3.40
C VAL A 217 0.70 -9.81 -4.28
N GLY A 218 0.84 -8.53 -4.64
CA GLY A 218 0.07 -7.86 -5.69
C GLY A 218 0.88 -6.92 -6.60
N GLY A 219 2.19 -6.77 -6.39
CA GLY A 219 3.03 -5.73 -7.01
C GLY A 219 4.48 -6.13 -7.31
N GLY A 220 4.85 -7.41 -7.16
CA GLY A 220 6.18 -7.91 -7.49
C GLY A 220 6.51 -7.77 -8.97
N GLU A 221 7.78 -7.97 -9.35
CA GLU A 221 8.23 -7.82 -10.74
C GLU A 221 7.43 -8.74 -11.68
N ARG A 222 7.03 -8.23 -12.86
CA ARG A 222 6.38 -9.02 -13.92
C ARG A 222 7.32 -10.15 -14.35
N ARG A 223 6.97 -11.40 -14.03
CA ARG A 223 7.70 -12.59 -14.48
C ARG A 223 7.10 -13.08 -15.78
N GLU A 224 7.93 -13.22 -16.81
CA GLU A 224 7.56 -13.88 -18.06
C GLU A 224 7.31 -15.38 -17.78
N GLY A 225 6.23 -15.93 -18.34
CA GLY A 225 5.82 -17.33 -18.20
C GLY A 225 5.73 -18.05 -19.53
#